data_AF-L7S105-F1
#
_entry.id   AF-L7S105-F1
#
_cell.length_a   1.000
_cell.length_b   1.000
_cell.length_c   1.000
_cell.angle_alpha   90.00
_cell.angle_beta   90.00
_cell.angle_gamma   90.00
#
_symmetry.space_group_name_H-M   'P 1'
#
loop_
_entity.id
_entity.type
_entity.pdbx_description
1 polymer ?
#
loop_
_entity_poly.entity_id
_entity_poly.type
_entity_poly.pdbx_seq_one_letter_code
_entity_poly.pdbx_strand_id
1 'polypeptide(L)'
;RLGVECTASKSKIKQAYYKLALKYHPDKNPNDEDAKRKFQEIGEAYQILFDDATRQRYDSQGNTGEYDFPTMDASLFFMLLYGSEALVDYIGTLKIAHLLKHVTGNGSRPKNMSNEMEVEQTYREVSLAVKLAKRLDNEVRGGEI
;
A
#
# COMPACT_ATOMS: atom_id res chain seq x y z
N ARG A 1 -7.23 7.58 16.76
CA ARG A 1 -5.98 7.37 17.55
C ARG A 1 -5.56 5.88 17.51
N LEU A 2 -4.26 5.59 17.36
CA LEU A 2 -3.73 4.22 17.17
C LEU A 2 -3.59 3.37 18.44
N GLY A 3 -3.80 3.95 19.63
CA GLY A 3 -3.79 3.20 20.90
C GLY A 3 -2.40 2.66 21.31
N VAL A 4 -1.33 3.33 20.88
CA VAL A 4 0.06 2.98 21.17
C VAL A 4 0.71 4.06 22.03
N GLU A 5 1.71 3.69 22.83
CA GLU A 5 2.50 4.63 23.62
C GLU A 5 3.28 5.60 22.73
N CYS A 6 3.54 6.81 23.23
CA CYS A 6 4.30 7.84 22.50
C CYS A 6 5.73 7.40 22.15
N THR A 7 6.30 6.45 22.91
CA THR A 7 7.63 5.85 22.70
C THR A 7 7.58 4.56 21.87
N ALA A 8 6.41 4.17 21.34
CA ALA A 8 6.26 2.93 20.60
C ALA A 8 7.20 2.86 19.38
N SER A 9 7.77 1.68 19.17
CA SER A 9 8.62 1.39 18.02
C SER A 9 7.80 1.34 16.73
N LYS A 10 8.44 1.60 15.59
CA LYS A 10 7.80 1.54 14.26
C LYS A 10 7.05 0.23 14.00
N SER A 11 7.64 -0.89 14.45
CA SER A 11 7.02 -2.21 14.32
C SER A 11 5.68 -2.29 15.07
N LYS A 12 5.63 -1.76 16.30
CA LYS A 12 4.40 -1.73 17.12
C LYS A 12 3.34 -0.81 16.51
N ILE A 13 3.75 0.34 15.95
CA ILE A 13 2.86 1.28 15.24
C ILE A 13 2.28 0.61 13.98
N LYS A 14 3.13 -0.04 13.16
CA LYS A 14 2.70 -0.80 11.97
C LYS A 14 1.72 -1.91 12.31
N GLN A 15 1.99 -2.67 13.37
CA GLN A 15 1.11 -3.76 13.79
C GLN A 15 -0.24 -3.24 14.31
N ALA A 16 -0.24 -2.15 15.08
CA ALA A 16 -1.46 -1.54 15.58
C ALA A 16 -2.32 -0.97 14.44
N TYR A 17 -1.70 -0.25 13.49
CA TYR A 17 -2.37 0.24 12.29
C TYR A 17 -2.99 -0.90 11.49
N TYR A 18 -2.23 -1.96 11.19
CA TYR A 18 -2.73 -3.11 10.43
C TYR A 18 -3.96 -3.75 11.07
N LYS A 19 -3.94 -3.97 12.39
CA LYS A 19 -5.08 -4.55 13.13
C LYS A 19 -6.32 -3.67 13.07
N LEU A 20 -6.16 -2.36 13.24
CA LEU A 20 -7.26 -1.41 13.21
C LEU A 20 -7.82 -1.22 11.79
N ALA A 21 -6.93 -1.17 10.80
CA ALA A 21 -7.29 -1.04 9.40
C ALA A 21 -8.11 -2.25 8.92
N LEU A 22 -7.73 -3.47 9.31
CA LEU A 22 -8.53 -4.68 9.04
C LEU A 22 -9.88 -4.70 9.76
N LYS A 23 -9.98 -4.06 10.94
CA LYS A 23 -11.22 -4.01 11.73
C LYS A 23 -12.22 -3.04 11.11
N TYR A 24 -11.75 -1.87 10.69
CA TYR A 24 -12.58 -0.78 10.17
C TYR A 24 -12.58 -0.67 8.63
N HIS A 25 -12.03 -1.67 7.92
CA HIS A 25 -11.96 -1.65 6.47
C HIS A 25 -13.36 -1.51 5.83
N PRO A 26 -13.51 -0.70 4.76
CA PRO A 26 -14.79 -0.50 4.08
C PRO A 26 -15.41 -1.81 3.56
N ASP A 27 -14.61 -2.75 3.03
CA ASP A 27 -15.11 -4.06 2.56
C ASP A 27 -15.85 -4.86 3.65
N LYS A 28 -15.40 -4.77 4.92
CA LYS A 28 -16.05 -5.47 6.03
C LYS A 28 -17.17 -4.65 6.66
N ASN A 29 -17.19 -3.34 6.42
CA ASN A 29 -18.12 -2.39 7.02
C ASN A 29 -18.73 -1.45 5.97
N PRO A 30 -19.41 -1.97 4.92
CA PRO A 30 -19.77 -1.19 3.73
C PRO A 30 -20.78 -0.06 3.96
N ASN A 31 -21.48 -0.05 5.11
CA ASN A 31 -22.52 0.94 5.44
C ASN A 31 -22.30 1.58 6.84
N ASP A 32 -21.11 1.46 7.41
CA ASP A 32 -20.81 2.01 8.74
C ASP A 32 -19.97 3.28 8.61
N GLU A 33 -20.64 4.44 8.73
CA GLU A 33 -19.99 5.75 8.69
C GLU A 33 -19.03 5.98 9.87
N ASP A 34 -19.26 5.34 11.02
CA ASP A 34 -18.34 5.40 12.15
C ASP A 34 -17.07 4.59 11.87
N ALA A 35 -17.19 3.43 11.24
CA ALA A 35 -16.04 2.64 10.80
C ALA A 35 -15.23 3.40 9.75
N LYS A 36 -15.90 4.02 8.78
CA LYS A 36 -15.26 4.85 7.74
C LYS A 36 -14.48 6.02 8.35
N ARG A 37 -15.10 6.78 9.26
CA ARG A 37 -14.43 7.87 9.98
C ARG A 37 -13.21 7.38 10.75
N LYS A 38 -13.37 6.28 11.51
CA LYS A 38 -12.24 5.68 12.26
C LYS A 38 -11.13 5.19 11.34
N PHE A 39 -11.46 4.61 10.19
CA PHE A 39 -10.50 4.14 9.20
C PHE A 39 -9.68 5.30 8.61
N GLN A 40 -10.33 6.44 8.37
CA GLN A 40 -9.69 7.66 7.90
C GLN A 40 -8.75 8.23 8.98
N GLU A 41 -9.23 8.37 10.23
CA GLU A 41 -8.43 8.85 11.36
C GLU A 41 -7.19 7.98 11.64
N ILE A 42 -7.29 6.65 11.53
CA ILE A 42 -6.12 5.77 11.74
C ILE A 42 -5.15 5.84 10.56
N GLY A 43 -5.65 6.06 9.34
CA GLY A 43 -4.84 6.23 8.13
C GLY A 43 -3.99 7.49 8.23
N GLU A 44 -4.61 8.62 8.54
CA GLU A 44 -3.92 9.91 8.75
C GLU A 44 -2.88 9.82 9.87
N ALA A 45 -3.26 9.26 11.03
CA ALA A 45 -2.34 9.09 12.14
C ALA A 45 -1.13 8.22 11.77
N TYR A 46 -1.33 7.18 10.96
CA TYR A 46 -0.23 6.32 10.52
C TYR A 46 0.65 7.00 9.48
N GLN A 47 0.09 7.74 8.52
CA GLN A 47 0.86 8.48 7.51
C GLN A 47 1.85 9.45 8.18
N ILE A 48 1.43 10.11 9.26
CA ILE A 48 2.29 11.01 10.04
C ILE A 48 3.37 10.25 10.82
N LEU A 49 3.03 9.11 11.43
CA LEU A 49 3.93 8.35 12.31
C LEU A 49 4.80 7.32 11.60
N PHE A 50 4.59 7.10 10.29
CA PHE A 50 5.27 6.07 9.50
C PHE A 50 6.75 6.40 9.30
N ASP A 51 7.06 7.65 8.96
CA ASP A 51 8.42 8.12 8.74
C ASP A 51 8.97 8.87 9.97
N ASP A 52 10.28 8.75 10.20
CA ASP A 52 10.92 9.40 11.35
C ASP A 52 10.95 10.92 11.18
N ALA A 53 11.13 11.42 9.96
CA ALA A 53 11.14 12.85 9.71
C ALA A 53 9.75 13.46 9.95
N THR A 54 8.68 12.78 9.52
CA THR A 54 7.30 13.23 9.73
C THR A 54 6.89 13.11 11.20
N ARG A 55 7.32 12.05 11.89
CA ARG A 55 7.10 11.89 13.34
C ARG A 55 7.81 12.97 14.14
N GLN A 56 9.07 13.27 13.84
CA GLN A 56 9.82 14.33 14.52
C GLN A 56 9.21 15.71 14.28
N ARG A 57 8.69 15.97 13.06
CA ARG A 57 7.92 17.19 12.77
C ARG A 57 6.62 17.26 13.58
N TYR A 58 5.87 16.17 13.66
CA TYR A 58 4.69 16.08 14.51
C TYR A 58 5.02 16.35 15.99
N ASP A 59 6.09 15.74 16.50
CA ASP A 59 6.52 15.90 17.89
C ASP A 59 6.99 17.33 18.20
N SER A 60 7.52 18.06 17.21
CA SER A 60 8.02 19.44 17.38
C SER A 60 6.99 20.54 17.12
N GLN A 61 6.03 20.33 16.22
CA GLN A 61 5.01 21.34 15.85
C GLN A 61 3.61 21.05 16.42
N GLY A 62 3.40 19.86 16.98
CA GLY A 62 2.10 19.39 17.44
C GLY A 62 1.10 19.20 16.29
N ASN A 63 -0.18 18.99 16.65
CA ASN A 63 -1.28 18.70 15.72
C ASN A 63 -1.74 19.90 14.87
N THR A 64 -1.02 21.02 14.94
CA THR A 64 -1.28 22.28 14.21
C THR A 64 -0.35 22.48 13.01
N GLY A 65 0.61 21.59 12.79
CA GLY A 65 1.46 21.64 11.60
C GLY A 65 0.64 21.35 10.35
N GLU A 66 0.60 22.29 9.41
CA GLU A 66 0.18 21.99 8.04
C GLU A 66 1.17 20.98 7.46
N TYR A 67 0.69 19.75 7.31
CA TYR A 67 1.45 18.67 6.72
C TYR A 67 1.40 18.83 5.20
N ASP A 68 2.48 19.35 4.61
CA ASP A 68 2.62 19.60 3.16
C ASP A 68 2.88 18.30 2.37
N PHE A 69 2.17 17.23 2.72
CA PHE A 69 2.10 15.99 1.96
C PHE A 69 0.65 15.83 1.49
N PRO A 70 0.41 15.47 0.22
CA PRO A 70 -0.95 15.20 -0.23
C PRO A 70 -1.52 14.07 0.63
N THR A 71 -2.49 14.39 1.47
CA THR A 71 -3.20 13.41 2.29
C THR A 71 -3.82 12.39 1.35
N MET A 72 -3.25 11.19 1.34
CA MET A 72 -3.78 10.11 0.51
C MET A 72 -5.03 9.54 1.17
N ASP A 73 -6.01 9.17 0.35
CA ASP A 73 -7.15 8.41 0.83
C ASP A 73 -6.68 7.19 1.63
N ALA A 74 -7.27 6.97 2.81
CA ALA A 74 -6.84 5.91 3.71
C ALA A 74 -6.95 4.52 3.09
N SER A 75 -7.91 4.31 2.18
CA SER A 75 -8.12 3.04 1.48
C SER A 75 -7.05 2.85 0.42
N LEU A 76 -6.77 3.90 -0.35
CA LEU A 76 -5.68 3.90 -1.32
C LEU A 76 -4.33 3.69 -0.64
N PHE A 77 -4.10 4.34 0.50
CA PHE A 77 -2.87 4.19 1.28
C PHE A 77 -2.75 2.77 1.89
N PHE A 78 -3.84 2.22 2.42
CA PHE A 78 -3.85 0.84 2.92
C PHE A 78 -3.59 -0.17 1.80
N MET A 79 -4.24 0.00 0.64
CA MET A 79 -3.98 -0.81 -0.55
C MET A 79 -2.52 -0.68 -0.99
N LEU A 80 -1.98 0.52 -1.01
CA LEU A 80 -0.57 0.72 -1.33
C LEU A 80 0.37 -0.01 -0.35
N LEU A 81 0.08 0.04 0.95
CA LEU A 81 0.97 -0.47 1.99
C LEU A 81 0.85 -1.99 2.21
N TYR A 82 -0.34 -2.55 2.00
CA TYR A 82 -0.67 -3.96 2.28
C TYR A 82 -1.39 -4.66 1.14
N GLY A 83 -2.14 -3.92 0.32
CA GLY A 83 -2.84 -4.43 -0.85
C GLY A 83 -1.90 -4.60 -2.03
N SER A 84 -1.02 -5.61 -1.95
CA SER A 84 -0.56 -6.33 -3.14
C SER A 84 0.54 -7.34 -2.86
N GLU A 85 1.02 -7.61 -1.65
CA GLU A 85 2.11 -8.63 -1.51
C GLU A 85 1.76 -9.98 -2.16
N ALA A 86 0.52 -10.46 -1.97
CA ALA A 86 0.06 -11.70 -2.60
C ALA A 86 -0.27 -11.57 -4.10
N LEU A 87 -0.44 -10.35 -4.61
CA LEU A 87 -0.84 -10.06 -5.98
C LEU A 87 0.28 -9.42 -6.81
N VAL A 88 1.42 -9.06 -6.23
CA VAL A 88 2.55 -8.41 -6.91
C VAL A 88 2.99 -9.24 -8.11
N ASP A 89 2.99 -10.57 -7.98
CA ASP A 89 3.34 -11.48 -9.07
C ASP A 89 2.36 -11.42 -10.26
N TYR A 90 1.12 -10.99 -10.01
CA TYR A 90 0.04 -10.93 -11.00
C TYR A 90 -0.17 -9.51 -11.56
N ILE A 91 -0.28 -8.50 -10.70
CA ILE A 91 -0.62 -7.12 -11.08
C ILE A 91 0.57 -6.17 -11.03
N GLY A 92 1.66 -6.56 -10.36
CA GLY A 92 2.84 -5.73 -10.17
C GLY A 92 2.75 -4.71 -9.06
N THR A 93 3.84 -3.96 -8.93
CA THR A 93 3.87 -2.77 -8.07
C THR A 93 3.10 -1.65 -8.77
N LEU A 94 2.10 -1.07 -8.11
CA LEU A 94 1.31 0.04 -8.65
C LEU A 94 2.22 1.24 -9.01
N LYS A 95 1.90 1.94 -10.10
CA LYS A 95 2.61 3.17 -10.55
C LYS A 95 2.82 4.17 -9.40
N ILE A 96 1.77 4.40 -8.61
CA ILE A 96 1.79 5.31 -7.45
C ILE A 96 2.69 4.77 -6.33
N ALA A 97 2.69 3.45 -6.12
CA ALA A 97 3.55 2.80 -5.13
C ALA A 97 5.02 2.91 -5.47
N HIS A 98 5.34 2.69 -6.74
CA HIS A 98 6.69 2.83 -7.26
C HIS A 98 7.15 4.28 -7.20
N LEU A 99 6.27 5.24 -7.54
CA LEU A 99 6.56 6.66 -7.44
C LEU A 99 6.88 7.09 -6.00
N LEU A 100 6.09 6.64 -5.02
CA LEU A 100 6.31 6.96 -3.61
C LEU A 100 7.64 6.43 -3.09
N LYS A 101 8.05 5.21 -3.46
CA LYS A 101 9.37 4.67 -3.06
C LYS A 101 10.53 5.59 -3.45
N HIS A 102 10.41 6.32 -4.55
CA HIS A 102 11.43 7.28 -5.02
C HIS A 102 11.29 8.68 -4.43
N VAL A 103 10.09 9.07 -4.00
CA VAL A 103 9.86 10.36 -3.32
C VAL A 103 10.27 10.29 -1.85
N THR A 104 10.07 9.15 -1.20
CA THR A 104 10.42 8.95 0.23
C THR A 104 11.80 8.33 0.42
N GLY A 105 12.34 7.67 -0.61
CA GLY A 105 13.70 7.14 -0.61
C GLY A 105 14.68 8.19 -1.11
N ASN A 106 15.88 8.24 -0.52
CA ASN A 106 16.97 9.18 -0.82
C ASN A 106 17.60 9.00 -2.23
N GLY A 107 16.81 8.57 -3.23
CA GLY A 107 17.24 8.18 -4.57
C GLY A 107 16.92 9.23 -5.63
N SER A 108 17.92 9.58 -6.43
CA SER A 108 17.76 10.41 -7.63
C SER A 108 16.66 9.86 -8.55
N ARG A 109 15.76 10.72 -9.04
CA ARG A 109 14.73 10.34 -10.02
C ARG A 109 15.38 9.64 -11.22
N PRO A 110 14.98 8.40 -11.58
CA PRO A 110 15.48 7.75 -12.77
C PRO A 110 15.02 8.53 -14.01
N LYS A 111 15.95 8.76 -14.96
CA LYS A 111 15.71 9.59 -16.16
C LYS A 111 14.59 9.05 -17.07
N ASN A 112 14.27 7.74 -17.00
CA ASN A 112 13.32 7.06 -17.90
C ASN A 112 12.38 6.08 -17.16
N MET A 113 11.72 6.55 -16.09
CA MET A 113 10.90 5.72 -15.19
C MET A 113 9.66 5.08 -15.84
N SER A 114 9.10 5.70 -16.88
CA SER A 114 7.96 5.18 -17.64
C SER A 114 8.33 3.89 -18.38
N ASN A 115 9.49 3.88 -19.02
CA ASN A 115 9.89 2.82 -19.93
C ASN A 115 10.26 1.53 -19.18
N GLU A 116 10.96 1.66 -18.05
CA GLU A 116 11.34 0.50 -17.23
C GLU A 116 10.11 -0.22 -16.66
N MET A 117 9.11 0.55 -16.21
CA MET A 117 7.87 -0.02 -15.67
C MET A 117 7.01 -0.70 -16.76
N GLU A 118 7.01 -0.15 -17.97
CA GLU A 118 6.34 -0.74 -19.13
C GLU A 118 6.99 -2.08 -19.55
N VAL A 119 8.33 -2.15 -19.51
CA VAL A 119 9.07 -3.39 -19.80
C VAL A 119 8.76 -4.48 -18.77
N GLU A 120 8.81 -4.14 -17.48
CA GLU A 120 8.47 -5.07 -16.39
C GLU A 120 7.03 -5.55 -16.47
N GLN A 121 6.11 -4.66 -16.84
CA GLN A 121 4.72 -5.02 -17.05
C GLN A 121 4.56 -5.99 -18.22
N THR A 122 5.21 -5.71 -19.35
CA THR A 122 5.17 -6.58 -20.53
C THR A 122 5.72 -7.97 -20.22
N TYR A 123 6.85 -8.06 -19.52
CA TYR A 123 7.45 -9.34 -19.13
C TYR A 123 6.50 -10.18 -18.26
N ARG A 124 5.82 -9.53 -17.31
CA ARG A 124 4.83 -10.19 -16.45
C ARG A 124 3.63 -10.69 -17.24
N GLU A 125 3.07 -9.87 -18.12
CA GLU A 125 1.92 -10.25 -18.95
C GLU A 125 2.24 -11.48 -19.82
N VAL A 126 3.39 -11.48 -20.48
CA VAL A 126 3.86 -12.64 -21.28
C VAL A 126 4.04 -13.87 -20.40
N SER A 127 4.68 -13.73 -19.23
CA SER A 127 4.91 -14.84 -18.30
C SER A 127 3.60 -15.45 -17.79
N LEU A 128 2.60 -14.63 -17.48
CA LEU A 128 1.27 -15.07 -17.06
C LEU A 128 0.52 -15.75 -18.21
N ALA A 129 0.59 -15.20 -19.42
CA ALA A 129 0.00 -15.80 -20.61
C ALA A 129 0.57 -17.20 -20.88
N VAL A 130 1.89 -17.38 -20.75
CA VAL A 130 2.55 -18.70 -20.90
C VAL A 130 2.10 -19.67 -19.80
N LYS A 131 2.03 -19.23 -18.54
CA LYS A 131 1.54 -20.07 -17.42
C LYS A 131 0.09 -20.49 -17.64
N LEU A 132 -0.77 -19.58 -18.11
CA LEU A 132 -2.16 -19.86 -18.42
C LEU A 132 -2.29 -20.85 -19.59
N ALA A 133 -1.53 -20.64 -20.68
CA ALA A 133 -1.52 -21.53 -21.84
C ALA A 133 -1.14 -22.97 -21.45
N LYS A 134 -0.12 -23.14 -20.60
CA LYS A 134 0.28 -24.46 -20.08
C LYS A 134 -0.83 -25.13 -19.25
N ARG A 135 -1.54 -24.37 -18.42
CA ARG A 135 -2.66 -24.91 -17.64
C ARG A 135 -3.83 -25.33 -18.52
N LEU A 136 -4.16 -24.52 -19.53
CA LEU A 136 -5.22 -24.84 -20.48
C LEU A 136 -4.87 -26.07 -21.33
N ASP A 137 -3.62 -26.21 -21.79
CA ASP A 137 -3.17 -27.39 -22.56
C ASP A 137 -3.26 -28.68 -21.72
N ASN A 138 -2.92 -28.62 -20.43
CA ASN A 138 -3.09 -29.76 -19.52
C ASN A 138 -4.57 -30.16 -19.37
N GLU A 139 -5.48 -29.20 -19.29
CA GLU A 139 -6.90 -29.48 -19.07
C GLU A 139 -7.63 -29.94 -20.33
N VAL A 140 -7.20 -29.46 -21.49
CA VAL A 140 -7.70 -29.94 -22.79
C VAL A 140 -7.23 -31.37 -23.06
N ARG A 141 -6.01 -31.75 -22.63
CA ARG A 141 -5.48 -33.12 -22.77
C ARG A 141 -5.95 -34.08 -21.67
N GLY A 142 -6.29 -33.57 -20.49
CA GLY A 142 -6.80 -34.35 -19.36
C GLY A 142 -8.30 -34.67 -19.42
N GLY A 143 -9.03 -34.10 -20.39
CA GLY A 143 -10.47 -34.32 -20.60
C GLY A 143 -10.83 -35.48 -21.55
N GLU A 144 -9.85 -36.26 -22.03
CA GLU A 144 -10.09 -37.48 -22.81
C GLU A 144 -9.98 -38.74 -21.92
N ILE A 145 -10.97 -38.95 -21.03
CA ILE A 145 -11.36 -40.28 -20.51
C ILE A 145 -12.88 -40.31 -20.33
#